data_AF-A0A7S2TJA4-F1
#
_entry.id   AF-A0A7S2TJA4-F1
#
_cell.length_a   1.000
_cell.length_b   1.000
_cell.length_c   1.000
_cell.angle_alpha   90.00
_cell.angle_beta   90.00
_cell.angle_gamma   90.00
#
_symmetry.space_group_name_H-M   'P 1'
#
loop_
_entity.id
_entity.type
_entity.pdbx_description
1 polymer ?
#
loop_
_entity_poly.entity_id
_entity_poly.type
_entity_poly.pdbx_seq_one_letter_code
_entity_poly.pdbx_strand_id
1 'polypeptide(L)'
;MAESYFYPSASSLKNPKKTGWLYKHKPGACGLCPSWKRRWVVLQGGYMFKFENKRSSKPKGLPIAITETTVYAQEEDGPNGSVRCLRLSSIMKTQLFCADNEDEVDQWIEAIQEAKTVAIKQRLGHMEIGEDDAYAQQAGEKMERVKMDHEERRRMNETHASPMGVPI
;
A
#
# COMPACT_ATOMS: atom_id res chain seq x y z
N MET A 1 -2.18 -21.77 -11.05
CA MET A 1 -2.93 -20.89 -11.97
C MET A 1 -4.09 -20.12 -11.31
N ALA A 2 -4.41 -20.30 -10.03
CA ALA A 2 -5.54 -19.61 -9.37
C ALA A 2 -5.25 -18.18 -8.85
N GLU A 3 -3.98 -17.81 -8.63
CA GLU A 3 -3.63 -16.51 -8.01
C GLU A 3 -3.83 -15.30 -8.94
N SER A 4 -3.83 -15.47 -10.26
CA SER A 4 -3.92 -14.35 -11.22
C SER A 4 -5.30 -13.69 -11.29
N TYR A 5 -6.36 -14.40 -10.89
CA TYR A 5 -7.73 -13.86 -10.84
C TYR A 5 -8.05 -13.16 -9.51
N PHE A 6 -7.16 -13.26 -8.53
CA PHE A 6 -7.41 -12.79 -7.18
C PHE A 6 -7.04 -11.32 -6.97
N TYR A 7 -6.11 -10.79 -7.78
CA TYR A 7 -5.56 -9.46 -7.62
C TYR A 7 -6.00 -8.51 -8.74
N PRO A 8 -6.24 -7.22 -8.44
CA PRO A 8 -6.49 -6.24 -9.49
C PRO A 8 -5.20 -6.05 -10.31
N SER A 9 -5.34 -5.96 -11.63
CA SER A 9 -4.25 -5.48 -12.47
C SER A 9 -4.18 -3.96 -12.41
N ALA A 10 -3.07 -3.37 -12.84
CA ALA A 10 -2.94 -1.92 -12.92
C ALA A 10 -3.99 -1.29 -13.86
N SER A 11 -4.46 -2.04 -14.87
CA SER A 11 -5.46 -1.57 -15.84
C SER A 11 -6.90 -1.91 -15.47
N SER A 12 -7.14 -2.81 -14.52
CA SER A 12 -8.50 -3.12 -14.05
C SER A 12 -9.03 -2.07 -13.05
N LEU A 13 -8.14 -1.27 -12.46
CA LEU A 13 -8.47 -0.12 -11.62
C LEU A 13 -8.80 1.09 -12.51
N LYS A 14 -10.08 1.24 -12.84
CA LYS A 14 -10.61 2.30 -13.72
C LYS A 14 -10.93 3.57 -12.93
N ASN A 15 -10.80 4.74 -13.58
CA ASN A 15 -11.10 6.04 -12.99
C ASN A 15 -10.51 6.30 -11.58
N PRO A 16 -9.21 5.98 -11.35
CA PRO A 16 -8.58 6.21 -10.05
C PRO A 16 -8.49 7.71 -9.74
N LYS A 17 -8.57 8.06 -8.44
CA LYS A 17 -8.42 9.44 -7.96
C LYS A 17 -7.08 10.05 -8.38
N LYS A 18 -5.99 9.28 -8.30
CA LYS A 18 -4.67 9.67 -8.78
C LYS A 18 -3.84 8.45 -9.17
N THR A 19 -3.01 8.61 -10.20
CA THR A 19 -1.99 7.64 -10.56
C THR A 19 -0.67 8.34 -10.86
N GLY A 20 0.44 7.63 -10.71
CA GLY A 20 1.75 8.18 -11.01
C GLY A 20 2.89 7.25 -10.62
N TRP A 21 4.10 7.61 -11.05
CA TRP A 21 5.31 6.90 -10.62
C TRP A 21 5.77 7.48 -9.28
N LEU A 22 6.08 6.60 -8.33
CA LEU A 22 6.73 6.96 -7.07
C LEU A 22 7.89 6.01 -6.79
N TYR A 23 8.96 6.52 -6.20
CA TYR A 23 10.03 5.71 -5.66
C TYR A 23 9.66 5.27 -4.26
N LYS A 24 9.48 3.97 -4.07
CA LYS A 24 9.25 3.39 -2.76
C LYS A 24 10.58 3.09 -2.07
N HIS A 25 10.74 3.61 -0.85
CA HIS A 25 11.87 3.25 0.00
C HIS A 25 11.82 1.78 0.38
N LYS A 26 12.96 1.11 0.24
CA LYS A 26 13.24 -0.20 0.79
C LYS A 26 14.39 -0.05 1.79
N PRO A 27 14.10 -0.19 3.09
CA PRO A 27 15.15 -0.26 4.09
C PRO A 27 16.15 -1.36 3.72
N GLY A 28 17.43 -1.06 3.94
CA GLY A 28 18.48 -2.06 3.84
C GLY A 28 18.23 -3.20 4.83
N ALA A 29 18.61 -4.42 4.45
CA ALA A 29 18.65 -5.55 5.37
C ALA A 29 20.11 -5.92 5.63
N CYS A 30 20.44 -6.23 6.88
CA CYS A 30 21.73 -6.84 7.29
C CYS A 30 22.96 -6.22 6.59
N GLY A 31 23.22 -4.93 6.82
CA GLY A 31 24.41 -4.25 6.29
C GLY A 31 24.33 -3.75 4.84
N LEU A 32 23.24 -4.04 4.12
CA LEU A 32 23.01 -3.45 2.79
C LEU A 32 22.51 -2.01 2.90
N CYS A 33 22.95 -1.15 1.97
CA CYS A 33 22.42 0.19 1.86
C CYS A 33 20.92 0.17 1.52
N PRO A 34 20.13 1.10 2.08
CA PRO A 34 18.75 1.31 1.63
C PRO A 34 18.69 1.54 0.12
N SER A 35 17.57 1.14 -0.49
CA SER A 35 17.37 1.30 -1.93
C SER A 35 15.99 1.85 -2.24
N TRP A 36 15.90 2.55 -3.36
CA TRP A 36 14.64 3.08 -3.89
C TRP A 36 14.15 2.20 -5.04
N LYS A 37 12.86 1.86 -5.05
CA LYS A 37 12.25 1.09 -6.13
C LYS A 37 11.11 1.87 -6.76
N ARG A 38 11.24 2.19 -8.05
CA ARG A 38 10.21 2.86 -8.83
C ARG A 38 8.97 1.96 -8.97
N ARG A 39 7.79 2.49 -8.65
CA ARG A 39 6.51 1.77 -8.66
C ARG A 39 5.44 2.63 -9.30
N TRP A 40 4.59 2.01 -10.11
CA TRP A 40 3.37 2.66 -10.56
C TRP A 40 2.35 2.58 -9.43
N VAL A 41 1.90 3.73 -8.95
CA VAL A 41 0.99 3.84 -7.81
C VAL A 41 -0.39 4.25 -8.31
N VAL A 42 -1.41 3.63 -7.74
CA VAL A 42 -2.83 3.89 -8.03
C VAL A 42 -3.55 4.12 -6.71
N LEU A 43 -4.20 5.27 -6.56
CA LEU A 43 -5.02 5.65 -5.41
C LEU A 43 -6.50 5.57 -5.80
N GLN A 44 -7.24 4.63 -5.18
CA GLN A 44 -8.64 4.36 -5.51
C GLN A 44 -9.35 3.58 -4.40
N GLY A 45 -10.66 3.82 -4.20
CA GLY A 45 -11.50 3.01 -3.29
C GLY A 45 -10.99 2.92 -1.84
N GLY A 46 -10.35 3.98 -1.31
CA GLY A 46 -9.77 3.96 0.03
C GLY A 46 -8.42 3.23 0.16
N TYR A 47 -7.83 2.81 -0.96
CA TYR A 47 -6.58 2.06 -1.00
C TYR A 47 -5.54 2.69 -1.93
N MET A 48 -4.27 2.52 -1.58
CA MET A 48 -3.13 2.85 -2.44
C MET A 48 -2.41 1.56 -2.88
N PHE A 49 -2.62 1.20 -4.15
CA PHE A 49 -2.01 0.05 -4.81
C PHE A 49 -0.66 0.42 -5.42
N LYS A 50 0.24 -0.56 -5.45
CA LYS A 50 1.60 -0.39 -5.97
C LYS A 50 1.86 -1.47 -6.99
N PHE A 51 2.36 -1.11 -8.16
CA PHE A 51 2.63 -2.03 -9.26
C PHE A 51 4.06 -1.89 -9.72
N GLU A 52 4.58 -2.92 -10.39
CA GLU A 52 5.88 -2.82 -11.04
C GLU A 52 5.84 -1.82 -12.20
N ASN A 53 4.75 -1.82 -12.94
CA ASN A 53 4.49 -0.92 -14.06
C ASN A 53 2.98 -0.84 -14.36
N LYS A 54 2.61 0.03 -15.31
CA LYS A 54 1.22 0.27 -15.76
C LYS A 54 0.50 -0.95 -16.34
N ARG A 55 1.23 -2.01 -16.70
CA ARG A 55 0.70 -3.25 -17.31
C ARG A 55 0.77 -4.46 -16.37
N SER A 56 1.13 -4.23 -15.10
CA SER A 56 1.29 -5.32 -14.15
C SER A 56 -0.06 -5.99 -13.88
N SER A 57 -0.08 -7.32 -13.97
CA SER A 57 -1.27 -8.14 -13.70
C SER A 57 -1.61 -8.24 -12.21
N LYS A 58 -0.70 -7.87 -11.30
CA LYS A 58 -0.93 -7.88 -9.87
C LYS A 58 -0.14 -6.80 -9.12
N PRO A 59 -0.59 -6.37 -7.94
CA PRO A 59 0.14 -5.43 -7.08
C PRO A 59 1.41 -6.05 -6.49
N LYS A 60 2.33 -5.18 -6.09
CA LYS A 60 3.53 -5.50 -5.32
C LYS A 60 3.26 -5.31 -3.83
N GLY A 61 3.03 -6.43 -3.15
CA GLY A 61 2.65 -6.47 -1.74
C GLY A 61 1.21 -5.99 -1.51
N LEU A 62 0.84 -5.84 -0.25
CA LEU A 62 -0.49 -5.34 0.10
C LEU A 62 -0.69 -3.89 -0.29
N PRO A 63 -1.91 -3.48 -0.69
CA PRO A 63 -2.25 -2.07 -0.77
C PRO A 63 -2.16 -1.40 0.60
N ILE A 64 -2.11 -0.08 0.62
CA ILE A 64 -2.14 0.70 1.86
C ILE A 64 -3.56 1.20 2.07
N ALA A 65 -4.21 0.82 3.16
CA ALA A 65 -5.49 1.40 3.57
C ALA A 65 -5.28 2.85 4.04
N ILE A 66 -5.78 3.82 3.30
CA ILE A 66 -5.50 5.24 3.57
C ILE A 66 -6.34 5.80 4.74
N THR A 67 -7.49 5.16 5.01
CA THR A 67 -8.37 5.50 6.14
C THR A 67 -7.67 5.36 7.49
N GLU A 68 -6.76 4.40 7.60
CA GLU A 68 -6.01 4.07 8.84
C GLU A 68 -4.55 4.57 8.80
N THR A 69 -4.21 5.35 7.79
CA THR A 69 -2.85 5.85 7.56
C THR A 69 -2.79 7.36 7.74
N THR A 70 -1.77 7.83 8.44
CA THR A 70 -1.39 9.25 8.50
C THR A 70 -0.39 9.54 7.40
N VAL A 71 -0.60 10.63 6.67
CA VAL A 71 0.23 11.04 5.53
C VAL A 71 0.78 12.44 5.75
N TYR A 72 2.08 12.62 5.51
CA TYR A 72 2.76 13.92 5.60
C TYR A 72 4.07 13.90 4.81
N ALA A 73 4.58 15.08 4.48
CA ALA A 73 5.92 15.25 3.92
C ALA A 73 6.97 15.10 5.02
N GLN A 74 8.08 14.42 4.70
CA GLN A 74 9.25 14.25 5.56
C GLN A 74 10.49 14.58 4.73
N GLU A 75 11.45 15.28 5.33
CA GLU A 75 12.78 15.44 4.77
C GLU A 75 13.48 14.08 4.74
N GLU A 76 13.93 13.66 3.56
CA GLU A 76 14.68 12.42 3.36
C GLU A 76 15.50 12.53 2.09
N ASP A 77 16.73 11.98 2.12
CA ASP A 77 17.57 11.78 0.94
C ASP A 77 16.95 10.72 0.01
N GLY A 78 16.06 11.20 -0.84
CA GLY A 78 15.42 10.47 -1.91
C GLY A 78 16.34 10.22 -3.11
N PRO A 79 15.85 9.48 -4.11
CA PRO A 79 16.57 9.29 -5.35
C PRO A 79 16.73 10.62 -6.10
N ASN A 80 17.79 10.73 -6.89
CA ASN A 80 18.09 11.90 -7.73
C ASN A 80 18.24 13.23 -6.97
N GLY A 81 18.62 13.19 -5.69
CA GLY A 81 18.80 14.40 -4.87
C GLY A 81 17.49 15.01 -4.38
N SER A 82 16.37 14.29 -4.47
CA SER A 82 15.12 14.69 -3.83
C SER A 82 15.33 14.77 -2.32
N VAL A 83 14.99 15.90 -1.69
CA VAL A 83 15.15 16.10 -0.23
C VAL A 83 13.84 15.95 0.53
N ARG A 84 12.71 15.78 -0.18
CA ARG A 84 11.38 15.71 0.40
C ARG A 84 10.63 14.49 -0.11
N CYS A 85 10.05 13.72 0.81
CA CYS A 85 9.36 12.47 0.50
C CYS A 85 8.05 12.34 1.31
N LEU A 86 7.10 11.61 0.73
CA LEU A 86 5.81 11.25 1.30
C LEU A 86 5.94 10.10 2.30
N ARG A 87 5.70 10.37 3.59
CA ARG A 87 5.62 9.34 4.62
C ARG A 87 4.17 8.93 4.89
N LEU A 88 3.93 7.62 4.79
CA LEU A 88 2.67 6.97 5.13
C LEU A 88 2.88 6.08 6.36
N SER A 89 2.29 6.48 7.49
CA SER A 89 2.42 5.78 8.77
C SER A 89 1.08 5.19 9.19
N SER A 90 1.03 3.87 9.31
CA SER A 90 -0.08 3.11 9.92
C SER A 90 0.42 2.42 11.20
N ILE A 91 -0.48 1.89 12.02
CA ILE A 91 -0.13 1.12 13.23
C ILE A 91 0.83 -0.03 12.91
N MET A 92 0.61 -0.71 11.79
CA MET A 92 1.37 -1.90 11.42
C MET A 92 2.68 -1.58 10.70
N LYS A 93 2.75 -0.44 10.01
CA LYS A 93 3.84 -0.17 9.08
C LYS A 93 3.97 1.30 8.73
N THR A 94 5.22 1.76 8.71
CA THR A 94 5.62 3.01 8.06
C THR A 94 6.18 2.70 6.67
N GLN A 95 5.79 3.49 5.67
CA GLN A 95 6.35 3.45 4.33
C GLN A 95 6.70 4.85 3.85
N LEU A 96 7.83 4.96 3.16
CA LEU A 96 8.28 6.21 2.55
C LEU A 96 8.27 6.10 1.03
N PHE A 97 7.83 7.18 0.38
CA PHE A 97 7.79 7.34 -1.07
C PHE A 97 8.35 8.70 -1.47
N CYS A 98 9.10 8.79 -2.55
CA CYS A 98 9.46 10.08 -3.14
C CYS A 98 8.87 10.17 -4.55
N ALA A 99 8.43 11.36 -4.94
CA ALA A 99 8.05 11.66 -6.31
C ALA A 99 9.28 12.10 -7.13
N ASP A 100 9.08 12.42 -8.40
CA ASP A 100 10.16 12.95 -9.24
C ASP A 100 10.46 14.45 -8.90
N ASN A 101 9.54 15.15 -8.24
CA ASN A 101 9.70 16.53 -7.74
C ASN A 101 8.84 16.81 -6.47
N GLU A 102 9.10 17.91 -5.77
CA GLU A 102 8.41 18.26 -4.51
C GLU A 102 6.93 18.60 -4.70
N ASP A 103 6.57 19.30 -5.77
CA ASP A 103 5.17 19.65 -6.07
C ASP A 103 4.31 18.39 -6.21
N GLU A 104 4.84 17.33 -6.84
CA GLU A 104 4.17 16.04 -6.92
C GLU A 104 3.98 15.40 -5.55
N VAL A 105 4.93 15.56 -4.61
CA VAL A 105 4.76 15.08 -3.23
C VAL A 105 3.53 15.73 -2.59
N ASP A 106 3.40 17.05 -2.71
CA ASP A 106 2.27 17.77 -2.12
C ASP A 106 0.95 17.40 -2.81
N GLN A 107 0.92 17.26 -4.14
CA GLN A 107 -0.26 16.75 -4.86
C GLN A 107 -0.67 15.33 -4.43
N TRP A 108 0.30 14.48 -4.08
CA TRP A 108 0.01 13.14 -3.56
C TRP A 108 -0.56 13.22 -2.15
N ILE A 109 -0.04 14.09 -1.28
CA ILE A 109 -0.57 14.32 0.08
C ILE A 109 -2.04 14.77 -0.01
N GLU A 110 -2.30 15.81 -0.81
CA GLU A 110 -3.63 16.37 -1.01
C GLU A 110 -4.60 15.29 -1.53
N ALA A 111 -4.23 14.59 -2.61
CA ALA A 111 -5.09 13.54 -3.17
C ALA A 111 -5.39 12.42 -2.17
N ILE A 112 -4.42 12.03 -1.34
CA ILE A 112 -4.63 11.01 -0.29
C ILE A 112 -5.58 11.53 0.80
N GLN A 113 -5.44 12.79 1.23
CA GLN A 113 -6.31 13.39 2.25
C GLN A 113 -7.76 13.52 1.77
N GLU A 114 -7.96 13.94 0.52
CA GLU A 114 -9.28 13.99 -0.10
C GLU A 114 -9.90 12.59 -0.22
N ALA A 115 -9.14 11.63 -0.77
CA ALA A 115 -9.59 10.25 -0.91
C ALA A 115 -9.91 9.61 0.45
N LYS A 116 -9.13 9.93 1.49
CA LYS A 116 -9.38 9.48 2.86
C LYS A 116 -10.72 10.00 3.38
N THR A 117 -11.02 11.28 3.15
CA THR A 117 -12.29 11.90 3.58
C THR A 117 -13.49 11.24 2.89
N VAL A 118 -13.38 11.01 1.58
CA VAL A 118 -14.39 10.30 0.78
C VAL A 118 -14.60 8.88 1.30
N ALA A 119 -13.53 8.10 1.46
CA ALA A 119 -13.58 6.71 1.92
C ALA A 119 -14.19 6.58 3.34
N ILE A 120 -13.90 7.54 4.23
CA ILE A 120 -14.52 7.56 5.57
C ILE A 120 -16.03 7.81 5.45
N LYS A 121 -16.48 8.79 4.65
CA LYS A 121 -17.91 9.08 4.46
C LYS A 121 -18.65 7.88 3.85
N GLN A 122 -18.05 7.23 2.87
CA GLN A 122 -18.56 6.00 2.26
C GLN A 122 -18.70 4.87 3.27
N ARG A 123 -17.66 4.63 4.09
CA ARG A 123 -17.68 3.61 5.15
C ARG A 123 -18.75 3.88 6.24
N LEU A 124 -19.06 5.15 6.50
CA LEU A 124 -20.12 5.55 7.43
C LEU A 124 -21.52 5.52 6.80
N GLY A 125 -21.66 5.16 5.52
CA GLY A 125 -22.95 5.16 4.82
C GLY A 125 -23.47 6.56 4.48
N HIS A 126 -22.65 7.60 4.62
CA HIS A 126 -23.02 8.98 4.33
C HIS A 126 -22.77 9.38 2.86
N MET A 127 -22.28 8.45 2.03
CA MET A 127 -21.94 8.70 0.63
C MET A 127 -22.00 7.39 -0.16
N GLU A 128 -22.56 7.43 -1.36
CA GLU A 128 -22.58 6.29 -2.27
C GLU A 128 -21.16 5.96 -2.78
N ILE A 129 -20.92 4.68 -3.04
CA ILE A 129 -19.66 4.19 -3.59
C ILE A 129 -19.89 3.91 -5.07
N GLY A 130 -19.16 4.62 -5.95
CA GLY A 130 -19.21 4.34 -7.39
C GLY A 130 -18.66 2.93 -7.70
N GLU A 131 -19.13 2.32 -8.79
CA GLU A 131 -18.79 0.93 -9.14
C GLU A 131 -17.28 0.67 -9.21
N ASP A 132 -16.52 1.60 -9.80
CA ASP A 132 -15.07 1.49 -9.92
C ASP A 132 -14.36 1.55 -8.55
N ASP A 133 -14.80 2.45 -7.67
CA ASP A 133 -14.28 2.54 -6.30
C ASP A 133 -14.67 1.32 -5.46
N ALA A 134 -15.89 0.79 -5.64
CA ALA A 134 -16.35 -0.44 -4.98
C ALA A 134 -15.47 -1.64 -5.37
N TYR A 135 -15.10 -1.76 -6.66
CA TYR A 135 -14.18 -2.79 -7.12
C TYR A 135 -12.81 -2.67 -6.45
N ALA A 136 -12.23 -1.47 -6.41
CA ALA A 136 -10.94 -1.22 -5.77
C ALA A 136 -11.00 -1.53 -4.26
N GLN A 137 -12.07 -1.11 -3.59
CA GLN A 137 -12.28 -1.37 -2.16
C GLN A 137 -12.38 -2.87 -1.88
N GLN A 138 -13.25 -3.60 -2.59
CA GLN A 138 -13.39 -5.05 -2.42
C GLN A 138 -12.07 -5.79 -2.66
N ALA A 139 -11.31 -5.38 -3.69
CA ALA A 139 -10.01 -5.94 -3.98
C ALA A 139 -9.01 -5.71 -2.83
N GLY A 140 -8.96 -4.48 -2.28
CA GLY A 140 -8.11 -4.13 -1.14
C GLY A 140 -8.42 -4.96 0.10
N GLU A 141 -9.69 -4.98 0.52
CA GLU A 141 -10.14 -5.74 1.69
C GLU A 141 -9.86 -7.25 1.55
N LYS A 142 -10.05 -7.79 0.34
CA LYS A 142 -9.79 -9.21 0.07
C LYS A 142 -8.30 -9.55 0.23
N MET A 143 -7.41 -8.66 -0.24
CA MET A 143 -5.97 -8.83 -0.06
C MET A 143 -5.56 -8.77 1.42
N GLU A 144 -6.18 -7.90 2.21
CA GLU A 144 -5.95 -7.81 3.65
C GLU A 144 -6.40 -9.07 4.38
N ARG A 145 -7.62 -9.57 4.11
CA ARG A 145 -8.12 -10.84 4.65
C ARG A 145 -7.18 -12.01 4.38
N VAL A 146 -6.74 -12.18 3.13
CA VAL A 146 -5.81 -13.28 2.79
C VAL A 146 -4.49 -13.18 3.53
N LYS A 147 -3.98 -11.97 3.78
CA LYS A 147 -2.76 -11.81 4.58
C LYS A 147 -3.00 -12.14 6.05
N MET A 148 -4.13 -11.74 6.63
CA MET A 148 -4.52 -12.12 7.99
C MET A 148 -4.59 -13.64 8.13
N ASP A 149 -5.26 -14.33 7.21
CA ASP A 149 -5.37 -15.79 7.23
C ASP A 149 -3.99 -16.47 7.14
N HIS A 150 -3.09 -15.94 6.30
CA HIS A 150 -1.71 -16.46 6.21
C HIS A 150 -0.92 -16.22 7.50
N GLU A 151 -1.05 -15.05 8.13
CA GLU A 151 -0.39 -14.72 9.39
C GLU A 151 -0.93 -15.60 10.54
N GLU A 152 -2.24 -15.84 10.59
CA GLU A 152 -2.88 -16.72 11.58
C GLU A 152 -2.42 -18.16 11.43
N ARG A 153 -2.43 -18.71 10.20
CA ARG A 153 -1.91 -20.06 9.91
C ARG A 153 -0.44 -20.19 10.30
N ARG A 154 0.37 -19.16 10.05
CA ARG A 154 1.79 -19.15 10.44
C ARG A 154 1.93 -19.22 11.97
N ARG A 155 1.15 -18.42 12.72
CA ARG A 155 1.14 -18.46 14.20
C ARG A 155 0.70 -19.81 14.75
N MET A 156 -0.33 -20.42 14.16
CA MET A 156 -0.78 -21.77 14.55
C MET A 156 0.32 -22.79 14.33
N ASN A 157 0.99 -22.78 13.17
CA ASN A 157 2.08 -23.70 12.87
C ASN A 157 3.28 -23.52 13.81
N GLU A 158 3.66 -22.27 14.13
CA GLU A 158 4.73 -21.96 15.09
C GLU A 158 4.40 -22.48 16.50
N THR A 159 3.13 -22.39 16.91
CA THR A 159 2.68 -22.87 18.24
C THR A 159 2.69 -24.40 18.33
N HIS A 160 2.33 -25.11 17.25
CA HIS A 160 2.35 -26.58 17.21
C HIS A 160 3.77 -27.17 17.02
N ALA A 161 4.74 -26.35 16.60
CA ALA A 161 6.12 -26.78 16.33
C ALA A 161 7.05 -26.70 17.56
N SER A 162 6.57 -26.36 18.76
CA SER A 162 7.37 -26.33 19.99
C SER A 162 7.36 -27.72 20.67
N PRO A 163 8.47 -28.50 20.67
CA PRO A 163 8.57 -29.66 21.52
C PRO A 163 8.94 -29.20 22.94
N MET A 164 8.09 -29.52 23.91
CA MET A 164 8.49 -29.61 25.31
C MET A 164 9.67 -30.59 25.42
N GLY A 165 10.82 -30.11 25.88
CA GLY A 165 11.95 -31.01 26.15
C GLY A 165 13.24 -30.29 26.45
N VAL A 166 13.35 -29.70 27.65
CA VAL A 166 14.64 -29.53 28.31
C VAL A 166 14.81 -30.73 29.25
N PRO A 167 15.73 -31.68 29.00
CA PRO A 167 16.18 -32.57 30.04
C PRO A 167 17.24 -31.87 30.91
N ILE A 168 17.22 -32.26 32.17
CA ILE A 168 17.91 -31.74 33.36
C ILE A 168 19.42 -31.85 33.24
#